data_AF-A0A2W2E712-F1
#
_entry.id   AF-A0A2W2E712-F1
#
_cell.length_a   1.000
_cell.length_b   1.000
_cell.length_c   1.000
_cell.angle_alpha   90.00
_cell.angle_beta   90.00
_cell.angle_gamma   90.00
#
_symmetry.space_group_name_H-M   'P 1'
#
loop_
_entity.id
_entity.type
_entity.pdbx_description
1 polymer ?
#
loop_
_entity_poly.entity_id
_entity_poly.type
_entity_poly.pdbx_seq_one_letter_code
_entity_poly.pdbx_strand_id
1 'polypeptide(L)'
;MITEDTAPADAAYLATLLAGVTDDQDGIKAAIDAFQQWDAHLTKVFGGEDDRSVDDRALLIAAALLGDAPALRIQSVARDLVGMPAASDNSNNYVRRVLAAEELKARFEGIGATLKGQNASLTGKPGLGNATIERVWTQRPDLRQPLLEWITRITAPKAEAEEHLQHIGRMLVRLAAAHTDVRLLRLVQKWVEAEGSATDRRPLVATILNEAAQDPTLGPVVRDELLNWAQSSSLNLATTVALVCQMTFAEHYPRQALVRLQWILRRPQDDEAVTAAEEAVRRMAARPSPLVKDVWPAVTRWAVKDGMLSGRRAFLAMVDPRPSYSHLKELLAVADDKPEVRGMLLDAWRATLADEMVDGEARAVLTAWAYGIATGTLPESTTLELLHQIVQHHLTASPVSALLYDTNVLEPEPHPGGLAHVRRLLWQRVHTTGPSPTRAEC
;
A
#
# COMPACT_ATOMS: atom_id res chain seq x y z
N MET A 1 3.38 16.13 -16.80
CA MET A 1 3.33 17.62 -16.70
C MET A 1 2.60 18.23 -17.87
N ILE A 2 2.73 17.68 -19.07
CA ILE A 2 1.91 18.01 -20.23
C ILE A 2 0.90 16.86 -20.40
N THR A 3 -0.38 17.18 -20.48
CA THR A 3 -1.46 16.26 -20.88
C THR A 3 -1.87 16.56 -22.33
N GLU A 4 -2.65 15.69 -22.97
CA GLU A 4 -3.19 15.94 -24.32
C GLU A 4 -3.99 17.26 -24.43
N ASP A 5 -4.44 17.77 -23.28
CA ASP A 5 -5.18 19.03 -23.14
C ASP A 5 -4.30 20.27 -22.93
N THR A 6 -2.97 20.13 -22.83
CA THR A 6 -2.07 21.25 -22.58
C THR A 6 -1.93 22.09 -23.85
N ALA A 7 -2.14 23.40 -23.74
CA ALA A 7 -2.08 24.27 -24.91
C ALA A 7 -0.66 24.26 -25.52
N PRO A 8 -0.51 24.29 -26.85
CA PRO A 8 0.80 24.27 -27.52
C PRO A 8 1.78 25.37 -27.05
N ALA A 9 1.25 26.52 -26.61
CA ALA A 9 2.04 27.62 -26.07
C ALA A 9 2.68 27.29 -24.71
N ASP A 10 1.98 26.52 -23.85
CA ASP A 10 2.48 26.14 -22.52
C ASP A 10 3.54 25.04 -22.62
N ALA A 11 3.38 24.13 -23.58
CA ALA A 11 4.41 23.15 -23.94
C ALA A 11 5.68 23.83 -24.46
N ALA A 12 5.54 24.85 -25.31
CA ALA A 12 6.67 25.64 -25.79
C ALA A 12 7.34 26.45 -24.66
N TYR A 13 6.56 26.98 -23.71
CA TYR A 13 7.09 27.73 -22.57
C TYR A 13 7.86 26.83 -21.58
N LEU A 14 7.32 25.66 -21.22
CA LEU A 14 8.04 24.67 -20.40
C LEU A 14 9.32 24.19 -21.11
N ALA A 15 9.25 23.93 -22.42
CA ALA A 15 10.41 23.55 -23.22
C ALA A 15 11.49 24.65 -23.23
N THR A 16 11.08 25.93 -23.24
CA THR A 16 12.01 27.06 -23.17
C THR A 16 12.66 27.19 -21.79
N LEU A 17 11.89 26.96 -20.71
CA LEU A 17 12.41 26.94 -19.34
C LEU A 17 13.39 25.78 -19.12
N LEU A 18 13.07 24.59 -19.63
CA LEU A 18 13.93 23.41 -19.56
C LEU A 18 15.19 23.55 -20.42
N ALA A 19 15.11 24.23 -21.56
CA ALA A 19 16.27 24.50 -22.42
C ALA A 19 17.28 25.48 -21.80
N GLY A 20 16.87 26.25 -20.78
CA GLY A 20 17.71 27.26 -20.13
C GLY A 20 18.40 26.81 -18.84
N VAL A 21 18.14 25.59 -18.37
CA VAL A 21 18.71 25.04 -17.12
C VAL A 21 19.68 23.89 -17.40
N THR A 22 20.55 23.62 -16.43
CA THR A 22 21.43 22.46 -16.44
C THR A 22 20.62 21.15 -16.43
N ASP A 23 21.08 20.14 -17.16
CA ASP A 23 20.45 18.81 -17.25
C ASP A 23 20.77 17.95 -16.01
N ASP A 24 20.67 18.57 -14.84
CA ASP A 24 20.74 17.95 -13.53
C ASP A 24 19.38 18.05 -12.83
N GLN A 25 19.16 17.22 -11.81
CA GLN A 25 17.86 17.17 -11.13
C GLN A 25 17.45 18.51 -10.51
N ASP A 26 18.43 19.32 -10.09
CA ASP A 26 18.20 20.62 -9.49
C ASP A 26 17.83 21.69 -10.54
N GLY A 27 18.47 21.68 -11.72
CA GLY A 27 18.13 22.56 -12.85
C GLY A 27 16.73 22.28 -13.41
N ILE A 28 16.41 21.00 -13.62
CA ILE A 28 15.07 20.58 -14.05
C ILE A 28 14.01 21.00 -13.02
N LYS A 29 14.28 20.82 -11.71
CA LYS A 29 13.38 21.24 -10.64
C LYS A 29 13.17 22.76 -10.64
N ALA A 30 14.23 23.55 -10.79
CA ALA A 30 14.14 25.01 -10.86
C ALA A 30 13.32 25.51 -12.05
N ALA A 31 13.46 24.88 -13.23
CA ALA A 31 12.64 25.21 -14.41
C ALA A 31 11.16 24.84 -14.21
N ILE A 32 10.89 23.74 -13.52
CA ILE A 32 9.53 23.32 -13.15
C ILE A 32 8.92 24.30 -12.14
N ASP A 33 9.68 24.73 -11.13
CA ASP A 33 9.25 25.70 -10.13
C ASP A 33 8.98 27.08 -10.76
N ALA A 34 9.82 27.51 -11.71
CA ALA A 34 9.62 28.72 -12.49
C ALA A 34 8.37 28.67 -13.39
N PHE A 35 8.09 27.51 -14.00
CA PHE A 35 6.84 27.26 -14.74
C PHE A 35 5.59 27.36 -13.84
N GLN A 36 5.76 27.15 -12.53
CA GLN A 36 4.70 27.17 -11.52
C GLN A 36 4.68 28.45 -10.67
N GLN A 37 5.33 29.55 -11.09
CA GLN A 37 5.30 30.81 -10.33
C GLN A 37 3.95 31.52 -10.42
N TRP A 38 3.01 31.06 -9.60
CA TRP A 38 1.65 31.60 -9.46
C TRP A 38 1.57 32.79 -8.50
N ASP A 39 2.70 33.28 -7.97
CA ASP A 39 2.72 34.26 -6.88
C ASP A 39 1.99 35.57 -7.21
N ALA A 40 2.18 36.13 -8.41
CA ALA A 40 1.47 37.33 -8.85
C ALA A 40 -0.06 37.10 -8.95
N HIS A 41 -0.47 35.96 -9.50
CA HIS A 41 -1.88 35.59 -9.62
C HIS A 41 -2.51 35.37 -8.24
N LEU A 42 -1.85 34.61 -7.37
CA LEU A 42 -2.32 34.34 -6.02
C LEU A 42 -2.31 35.61 -5.15
N THR A 43 -1.36 36.53 -5.34
CA THR A 43 -1.38 37.84 -4.67
C THR A 43 -2.59 38.65 -5.09
N LYS A 44 -2.96 38.64 -6.38
CA LYS A 44 -4.18 39.30 -6.85
C LYS A 44 -5.44 38.69 -6.23
N VAL A 45 -5.55 37.37 -6.17
CA VAL A 45 -6.74 36.68 -5.62
C VAL A 45 -6.84 36.83 -4.09
N PHE A 46 -5.71 36.71 -3.38
CA PHE A 46 -5.67 36.71 -1.91
C PHE A 46 -5.41 38.09 -1.26
N GLY A 47 -5.11 39.14 -2.03
CA GLY A 47 -4.65 40.45 -1.52
C GLY A 47 -5.71 41.54 -1.27
N GLY A 48 -6.99 41.32 -1.61
CA GLY A 48 -8.08 42.29 -1.38
C GLY A 48 -8.80 42.16 -0.01
N GLU A 49 -9.49 43.21 0.43
CA GLU A 49 -10.28 43.21 1.69
C GLU A 49 -11.79 42.97 1.47
N ASP A 50 -12.26 42.89 0.22
CA ASP A 50 -13.69 42.79 -0.10
C ASP A 50 -14.31 41.42 0.20
N ASP A 51 -15.55 41.37 0.71
CA ASP A 51 -16.30 40.12 0.96
C ASP A 51 -16.47 39.24 -0.29
N ARG A 52 -16.65 39.85 -1.48
CA ARG A 52 -16.68 39.12 -2.77
C ARG A 52 -15.38 38.34 -3.02
N SER A 53 -14.25 38.82 -2.49
CA SER A 53 -12.98 38.11 -2.59
C SER A 53 -12.92 36.88 -1.69
N VAL A 54 -13.74 36.78 -0.64
CA VAL A 54 -13.77 35.61 0.26
C VAL A 54 -14.36 34.39 -0.45
N ASP A 55 -15.46 34.57 -1.16
CA ASP A 55 -16.11 33.49 -1.91
C ASP A 55 -15.22 32.94 -3.02
N ASP A 56 -14.52 33.81 -3.74
CA ASP A 56 -13.63 33.39 -4.84
C ASP A 56 -12.34 32.76 -4.32
N ARG A 57 -11.84 33.17 -3.14
CA ARG A 57 -10.75 32.47 -2.44
C ARG A 57 -11.15 31.06 -2.02
N ALA A 58 -12.34 30.93 -1.41
CA ALA A 58 -12.86 29.64 -1.02
C ALA A 58 -13.10 28.74 -2.24
N LEU A 59 -13.57 29.32 -3.35
CA LEU A 59 -13.74 28.62 -4.62
C LEU A 59 -12.40 28.10 -5.16
N LEU A 60 -11.35 28.93 -5.12
CA LEU A 60 -10.01 28.52 -5.54
C LEU A 60 -9.43 27.42 -4.63
N ILE A 61 -9.62 27.51 -3.31
CA ILE A 61 -9.18 26.48 -2.35
C ILE A 61 -9.92 25.15 -2.61
N ALA A 62 -11.23 25.19 -2.82
CA ALA A 62 -12.03 24.01 -3.13
C ALA A 62 -11.64 23.40 -4.48
N ALA A 63 -11.46 24.22 -5.52
CA ALA A 63 -11.02 23.77 -6.84
C ALA A 63 -9.62 23.14 -6.77
N ALA A 64 -8.71 23.71 -5.99
CA ALA A 64 -7.38 23.16 -5.77
C ALA A 64 -7.46 21.75 -5.15
N LEU A 65 -8.25 21.59 -4.09
CA LEU A 65 -8.38 20.33 -3.36
C LEU A 65 -9.14 19.25 -4.11
N LEU A 66 -10.20 19.58 -4.85
CA LEU A 66 -10.99 18.59 -5.59
C LEU A 66 -10.36 18.22 -6.94
N GLY A 67 -9.56 19.11 -7.52
CA GLY A 67 -8.96 18.90 -8.84
C GLY A 67 -10.00 19.05 -9.96
N ASP A 68 -10.05 18.07 -10.87
CA ASP A 68 -11.09 18.01 -11.90
C ASP A 68 -12.40 17.48 -11.29
N ALA A 69 -13.39 18.36 -11.13
CA ALA A 69 -14.66 18.03 -10.48
C ALA A 69 -15.83 18.86 -11.04
N PRO A 70 -17.08 18.40 -10.88
CA PRO A 70 -18.24 19.18 -11.28
C PRO A 70 -18.24 20.57 -10.62
N ALA A 71 -18.45 21.62 -11.42
CA ALA A 71 -18.39 23.01 -10.99
C ALA A 71 -19.33 23.30 -9.80
N LEU A 72 -20.51 22.66 -9.78
CA LEU A 72 -21.47 22.77 -8.68
C LEU A 72 -20.98 22.14 -7.37
N ARG A 73 -20.24 21.02 -7.46
CA ARG A 73 -19.64 20.36 -6.30
C ARG A 73 -18.52 21.21 -5.70
N ILE A 74 -17.65 21.75 -6.55
CA ILE A 74 -16.61 22.70 -6.11
C ILE A 74 -17.23 23.90 -5.42
N GLN A 75 -18.32 24.45 -5.98
CA GLN A 75 -19.02 25.58 -5.37
C GLN A 75 -19.66 25.22 -4.02
N SER A 76 -20.26 24.03 -3.90
CA SER A 76 -20.84 23.55 -2.63
C SER A 76 -19.77 23.40 -1.54
N VAL A 77 -18.68 22.70 -1.86
CA VAL A 77 -17.52 22.51 -0.97
C VAL A 77 -16.86 23.85 -0.58
N ALA A 78 -16.80 24.82 -1.50
CA ALA A 78 -16.33 26.18 -1.20
C ALA A 78 -17.26 26.92 -0.22
N ARG A 79 -18.58 26.79 -0.35
CA ARG A 79 -19.55 27.39 0.58
C ARG A 79 -19.46 26.79 1.97
N ASP A 80 -19.25 25.48 2.08
CA ASP A 80 -18.99 24.81 3.36
C ASP A 80 -17.78 25.45 4.08
N LEU A 81 -16.69 25.74 3.36
CA LEU A 81 -15.50 26.38 3.93
C LEU A 81 -15.79 27.76 4.53
N VAL A 82 -16.62 28.58 3.86
CA VAL A 82 -17.00 29.92 4.32
C VAL A 82 -18.04 29.85 5.46
N GLY A 83 -18.63 28.68 5.71
CA GLY A 83 -19.75 28.53 6.63
C GLY A 83 -21.04 29.17 6.11
N MET A 84 -21.18 29.32 4.79
CA MET A 84 -22.43 29.78 4.21
C MET A 84 -23.50 28.71 4.41
N PRO A 85 -24.67 29.06 4.98
CA PRO A 85 -25.74 28.09 5.13
C PRO A 85 -26.17 27.59 3.74
N ALA A 86 -26.47 26.30 3.66
CA ALA A 86 -27.06 25.68 2.47
C ALA A 86 -28.30 26.48 2.03
N ALA A 87 -28.73 26.31 0.77
CA ALA A 87 -29.86 27.00 0.14
C ALA A 87 -31.21 26.92 0.92
N SER A 88 -31.25 26.23 2.05
CA SER A 88 -32.30 26.27 3.07
C SER A 88 -32.37 27.58 3.87
N ASP A 89 -31.41 28.50 3.74
CA ASP A 89 -31.50 29.81 4.39
C ASP A 89 -32.52 30.70 3.68
N ASN A 90 -33.76 30.67 4.18
CA ASN A 90 -34.96 31.28 3.61
C ASN A 90 -34.96 32.83 3.75
N SER A 91 -33.78 33.46 3.74
CA SER A 91 -33.69 34.91 3.73
C SER A 91 -34.10 35.44 2.36
N ASN A 92 -35.04 36.39 2.33
CA ASN A 92 -35.52 37.05 1.11
C ASN A 92 -34.41 37.70 0.25
N ASN A 93 -33.16 37.76 0.75
CA ASN A 93 -31.99 38.28 0.05
C ASN A 93 -31.08 37.21 -0.56
N TYR A 94 -31.31 35.91 -0.33
CA TYR A 94 -30.49 34.85 -0.95
C TYR A 94 -30.67 34.82 -2.47
N VAL A 95 -31.92 34.66 -2.95
CA VAL A 95 -32.22 34.60 -4.39
C VAL A 95 -31.79 35.88 -5.11
N ARG A 96 -32.01 37.05 -4.50
CA ARG A 96 -31.55 38.34 -5.06
C ARG A 96 -30.03 38.42 -5.17
N ARG A 97 -29.28 37.96 -4.16
CA ARG A 97 -27.81 37.90 -4.22
C ARG A 97 -27.31 36.91 -5.27
N VAL A 98 -27.94 35.75 -5.38
CA VAL A 98 -27.57 34.72 -6.38
C VAL A 98 -27.82 35.20 -7.80
N LEU A 99 -28.95 35.85 -8.07
CA LEU A 99 -29.25 36.40 -9.39
C LEU A 99 -28.41 37.63 -9.76
N ALA A 100 -27.91 38.37 -8.76
CA ALA A 100 -27.01 39.50 -8.96
C ALA A 100 -25.52 39.08 -9.01
N ALA A 101 -25.20 37.81 -8.73
CA ALA A 101 -23.84 37.31 -8.79
C ALA A 101 -23.39 37.12 -10.24
N GLU A 102 -22.08 37.19 -10.46
CA GLU A 102 -21.47 36.92 -11.75
C GLU A 102 -21.74 35.47 -12.19
N GLU A 103 -21.84 35.26 -13.50
CA GLU A 103 -22.09 33.93 -14.07
C GLU A 103 -21.01 32.93 -13.63
N LEU A 104 -21.43 31.68 -13.40
CA LEU A 104 -20.57 30.63 -12.85
C LEU A 104 -19.26 30.46 -13.65
N LYS A 105 -19.35 30.53 -14.98
CA LYS A 105 -18.20 30.43 -15.88
C LYS A 105 -17.18 31.53 -15.62
N ALA A 106 -17.61 32.79 -15.60
CA ALA A 106 -16.73 33.93 -15.40
C ALA A 106 -16.08 33.93 -14.01
N ARG A 107 -16.80 33.46 -12.98
CA ARG A 107 -16.22 33.26 -11.64
C ARG A 107 -15.08 32.23 -11.62
N PHE A 108 -15.28 31.08 -12.28
CA PHE A 108 -14.24 30.06 -12.38
C PHE A 108 -13.04 30.53 -13.24
N GLU A 109 -13.29 31.23 -14.34
CA GLU A 109 -12.23 31.83 -15.16
C GLU A 109 -11.44 32.90 -14.37
N GLY A 110 -12.12 33.67 -13.52
CA GLY A 110 -11.52 34.67 -12.63
C GLY A 110 -10.50 34.08 -11.64
N ILE A 111 -10.76 32.88 -11.13
CA ILE A 111 -9.82 32.13 -10.27
C ILE A 111 -8.80 31.30 -11.07
N GLY A 112 -8.80 31.40 -12.40
CA GLY A 112 -7.88 30.67 -13.26
C GLY A 112 -8.26 29.20 -13.53
N ALA A 113 -9.50 28.81 -13.24
CA ALA A 113 -10.01 27.50 -13.61
C ALA A 113 -10.61 27.51 -15.02
N THR A 114 -10.55 26.37 -15.70
CA THR A 114 -11.18 26.16 -17.00
C THR A 114 -12.43 25.29 -16.83
N LEU A 115 -13.56 25.73 -17.40
CA LEU A 115 -14.76 24.89 -17.49
C LEU A 115 -14.75 24.07 -18.79
N LYS A 116 -14.83 22.74 -18.66
CA LYS A 116 -15.08 21.81 -19.77
C LYS A 116 -16.40 21.09 -19.49
N GLY A 117 -17.45 21.50 -20.20
CA GLY A 117 -18.81 21.00 -19.94
C GLY A 117 -19.30 21.40 -18.55
N GLN A 118 -19.55 20.42 -17.68
CA GLN A 118 -19.96 20.65 -16.29
C GLN A 118 -18.79 20.60 -15.29
N ASN A 119 -17.60 20.18 -15.73
CA ASN A 119 -16.44 20.07 -14.85
C ASN A 119 -15.62 21.35 -14.91
N ALA A 120 -15.11 21.76 -13.75
CA ALA A 120 -14.09 22.79 -13.64
C ALA A 120 -12.79 22.15 -13.16
N SER A 121 -11.68 22.60 -13.72
CA SER A 121 -10.36 22.13 -13.32
C SER A 121 -9.35 23.28 -13.36
N LEU A 122 -8.27 23.13 -12.60
CA LEU A 122 -7.10 24.00 -12.68
C LEU A 122 -6.05 23.46 -13.65
N THR A 123 -6.36 22.46 -14.48
CA THR A 123 -5.36 21.78 -15.32
C THR A 123 -4.80 22.69 -16.43
N GLY A 124 -5.56 23.70 -16.86
CA GLY A 124 -5.06 24.77 -17.74
C GLY A 124 -3.97 25.65 -17.11
N LYS A 125 -3.71 25.51 -15.80
CA LYS A 125 -2.65 26.20 -15.05
C LYS A 125 -1.89 25.19 -14.17
N PRO A 126 -0.98 24.40 -14.75
CA PRO A 126 -0.30 23.34 -14.01
C PRO A 126 0.39 23.84 -12.74
N GLY A 127 0.16 23.17 -11.61
CA GLY A 127 0.75 23.53 -10.32
C GLY A 127 -0.02 24.60 -9.52
N LEU A 128 -1.02 25.28 -10.11
CA LEU A 128 -1.79 26.33 -9.42
C LEU A 128 -2.49 25.81 -8.17
N GLY A 129 -3.06 24.60 -8.22
CA GLY A 129 -3.71 23.99 -7.06
C GLY A 129 -2.75 23.77 -5.89
N ASN A 130 -1.53 23.26 -6.15
CA ASN A 130 -0.52 23.05 -5.12
C ASN A 130 -0.07 24.38 -4.52
N ALA A 131 0.29 25.34 -5.36
CA ALA A 131 0.73 26.67 -4.95
C ALA A 131 -0.35 27.42 -4.13
N THR A 132 -1.64 27.22 -4.48
CA THR A 132 -2.77 27.78 -3.72
C THR A 132 -2.77 27.26 -2.29
N ILE A 133 -2.77 25.93 -2.10
CA ILE A 133 -2.85 25.33 -0.77
C ILE A 133 -1.60 25.63 0.04
N GLU A 134 -0.42 25.57 -0.57
CA GLU A 134 0.85 25.93 0.08
C GLU A 134 0.86 27.40 0.54
N ARG A 135 0.39 28.32 -0.30
CA ARG A 135 0.29 29.74 0.07
C ARG A 135 -0.68 29.93 1.23
N VAL A 136 -1.87 29.34 1.17
CA VAL A 136 -2.87 29.46 2.26
C VAL A 136 -2.29 28.91 3.56
N TRP A 137 -1.64 27.76 3.51
CA TRP A 137 -1.02 27.13 4.67
C TRP A 137 0.12 27.97 5.28
N THR A 138 0.94 28.59 4.43
CA THR A 138 2.09 29.40 4.84
C THR A 138 1.67 30.77 5.36
N GLN A 139 0.82 31.47 4.61
CA GLN A 139 0.49 32.87 4.85
C GLN A 139 -0.68 33.08 5.83
N ARG A 140 -1.47 32.04 6.11
CA ARG A 140 -2.65 32.11 7.01
C ARG A 140 -2.58 31.03 8.10
N PRO A 141 -1.66 31.14 9.07
CA PRO A 141 -1.50 30.12 10.12
C PRO A 141 -2.77 29.88 10.94
N ASP A 142 -3.58 30.92 11.17
CA ASP A 142 -4.85 30.83 11.89
C ASP A 142 -5.90 29.97 11.18
N LEU A 143 -5.78 29.81 9.85
CA LEU A 143 -6.67 28.96 9.06
C LEU A 143 -6.27 27.48 9.07
N ARG A 144 -5.09 27.10 9.58
CA ARG A 144 -4.62 25.70 9.49
C ARG A 144 -5.58 24.74 10.18
N GLN A 145 -5.99 25.04 11.41
CA GLN A 145 -6.91 24.17 12.16
C GLN A 145 -8.32 24.15 11.53
N PRO A 146 -8.96 25.30 11.23
CA PRO A 146 -10.23 25.31 10.49
C PRO A 146 -10.17 24.56 9.15
N LEU A 147 -9.06 24.70 8.41
CA LEU A 147 -8.88 24.02 7.13
C LEU A 147 -8.79 22.50 7.30
N LEU A 148 -8.06 22.02 8.31
CA LEU A 148 -7.99 20.58 8.63
C LEU A 148 -9.36 20.01 9.03
N GLU A 149 -10.13 20.75 9.82
CA GLU A 149 -11.48 20.35 10.23
C GLU A 149 -12.45 20.31 9.05
N TRP A 150 -12.39 21.33 8.19
CA TRP A 150 -13.17 21.37 6.95
C TRP A 150 -12.80 20.23 6.00
N ILE A 151 -11.51 19.97 5.76
CA ILE A 151 -11.06 18.84 4.94
C ILE A 151 -11.57 17.53 5.54
N THR A 152 -11.50 17.36 6.86
CA THR A 152 -12.03 16.17 7.55
C THR A 152 -13.53 15.99 7.30
N ARG A 153 -14.32 17.07 7.32
CA ARG A 153 -15.76 17.04 7.05
C ARG A 153 -16.08 16.67 5.61
N ILE A 154 -15.45 17.32 4.63
CA ILE A 154 -15.76 17.06 3.20
C ILE A 154 -15.26 15.69 2.72
N THR A 155 -14.28 15.11 3.41
CA THR A 155 -13.71 13.78 3.11
C THR A 155 -14.29 12.65 3.97
N ALA A 156 -15.25 12.95 4.84
CA ALA A 156 -15.93 11.95 5.65
C ALA A 156 -16.65 10.91 4.75
N PRO A 157 -17.00 9.73 5.28
CA PRO A 157 -17.87 8.77 4.60
C PRO A 157 -19.13 9.41 4.03
N LYS A 158 -19.43 9.18 2.74
CA LYS A 158 -20.60 9.70 2.00
C LYS A 158 -20.61 11.23 1.82
N ALA A 159 -19.51 11.91 2.12
CA ALA A 159 -19.38 13.35 1.92
C ALA A 159 -19.03 13.71 0.47
N GLU A 160 -19.20 14.98 0.12
CA GLU A 160 -19.06 15.46 -1.27
C GLU A 160 -17.68 15.24 -1.88
N ALA A 161 -16.61 15.11 -1.09
CA ALA A 161 -15.26 14.91 -1.60
C ALA A 161 -14.77 13.44 -1.52
N GLU A 162 -15.64 12.47 -1.19
CA GLU A 162 -15.24 11.06 -1.05
C GLU A 162 -14.63 10.48 -2.34
N GLU A 163 -15.16 10.86 -3.50
CA GLU A 163 -14.63 10.40 -4.81
C GLU A 163 -13.26 11.03 -5.16
N HIS A 164 -12.85 12.08 -4.44
CA HIS A 164 -11.63 12.85 -4.70
C HIS A 164 -10.51 12.57 -3.68
N LEU A 165 -10.69 11.59 -2.79
CA LEU A 165 -9.73 11.25 -1.73
C LEU A 165 -8.30 10.99 -2.23
N GLN A 166 -8.12 10.40 -3.43
CA GLN A 166 -6.79 10.17 -4.00
C GLN A 166 -6.04 11.47 -4.27
N HIS A 167 -6.73 12.43 -4.90
CA HIS A 167 -6.14 13.72 -5.26
C HIS A 167 -5.88 14.55 -4.00
N ILE A 168 -6.85 14.62 -3.09
CA ILE A 168 -6.71 15.30 -1.80
C ILE A 168 -5.54 14.69 -1.00
N GLY A 169 -5.48 13.36 -0.90
CA GLY A 169 -4.44 12.67 -0.14
C GLY A 169 -3.03 12.99 -0.65
N ARG A 170 -2.82 12.97 -1.96
CA ARG A 170 -1.52 13.36 -2.56
C ARG A 170 -1.16 14.81 -2.28
N MET A 171 -2.15 15.72 -2.30
CA MET A 171 -1.91 17.12 -1.94
C MET A 171 -1.54 17.29 -0.47
N LEU A 172 -2.25 16.62 0.46
CA LEU A 172 -1.94 16.69 1.90
C LEU A 172 -0.56 16.14 2.21
N VAL A 173 -0.20 15.03 1.57
CA VAL A 173 1.13 14.42 1.65
C VAL A 173 2.21 15.40 1.19
N ARG A 174 2.05 16.03 0.02
CA ARG A 174 2.99 17.04 -0.48
C ARG A 174 3.11 18.25 0.45
N LEU A 175 1.99 18.73 0.97
CA LEU A 175 1.97 19.83 1.92
C LEU A 175 2.65 19.46 3.25
N ALA A 176 2.47 18.22 3.72
CA ALA A 176 3.15 17.69 4.89
C ALA A 176 4.68 17.66 4.68
N ALA A 177 5.12 17.32 3.47
CA ALA A 177 6.53 17.33 3.09
C ALA A 177 7.14 18.73 3.15
N ALA A 178 6.48 19.68 2.49
CA ALA A 178 6.98 21.06 2.37
C ALA A 178 7.11 21.76 3.73
N HIS A 179 6.25 21.41 4.69
CA HIS A 179 6.21 22.08 6.00
C HIS A 179 6.58 21.20 7.19
N THR A 180 6.98 19.94 6.96
CA THR A 180 7.26 18.95 8.02
C THR A 180 6.11 18.85 9.04
N ASP A 181 4.86 18.92 8.57
CA ASP A 181 3.68 18.97 9.42
C ASP A 181 2.95 17.63 9.45
N VAL A 182 3.28 16.82 10.47
CA VAL A 182 2.71 15.48 10.68
C VAL A 182 1.20 15.48 10.92
N ARG A 183 0.57 16.63 11.23
CA ARG A 183 -0.89 16.71 11.43
C ARG A 183 -1.65 16.39 10.15
N LEU A 184 -1.07 16.65 9.00
CA LEU A 184 -1.65 16.32 7.69
C LEU A 184 -1.67 14.81 7.44
N LEU A 185 -0.65 14.07 7.90
CA LEU A 185 -0.63 12.61 7.84
C LEU A 185 -1.67 11.98 8.78
N ARG A 186 -1.95 12.61 9.93
CA ARG A 186 -3.03 12.18 10.83
C ARG A 186 -4.41 12.28 10.19
N LEU A 187 -4.62 13.18 9.22
CA LEU A 187 -5.88 13.25 8.48
C LEU A 187 -6.04 12.02 7.58
N VAL A 188 -4.97 11.63 6.88
CA VAL A 188 -4.94 10.40 6.07
C VAL A 188 -5.14 9.16 6.95
N GLN A 189 -4.56 9.15 8.15
CA GLN A 189 -4.80 8.09 9.15
C GLN A 189 -6.29 7.98 9.51
N LYS A 190 -6.97 9.10 9.77
CA LYS A 190 -8.41 9.10 10.09
C LYS A 190 -9.26 8.49 8.98
N TRP A 191 -8.84 8.55 7.72
CA TRP A 191 -9.57 7.89 6.63
C TRP A 191 -9.51 6.37 6.70
N VAL A 192 -8.44 5.80 7.25
CA VAL A 192 -8.26 4.36 7.47
C VAL A 192 -9.10 3.88 8.65
N GLU A 193 -9.24 4.73 9.67
CA GLU A 193 -9.96 4.42 10.91
C GLU A 193 -11.45 4.81 10.85
N ALA A 194 -11.89 5.53 9.82
CA ALA A 194 -13.27 5.97 9.68
C ALA A 194 -14.22 4.80 9.37
N GLU A 195 -15.21 4.59 10.24
CA GLU A 195 -16.31 3.65 10.03
C GLU A 195 -17.42 4.26 9.14
N GLY A 196 -18.21 3.40 8.48
CA GLY A 196 -19.41 3.82 7.75
C GLY A 196 -19.23 4.26 6.29
N SER A 197 -18.01 4.13 5.73
CA SER A 197 -17.82 4.24 4.27
C SER A 197 -18.36 2.98 3.57
N ALA A 198 -18.98 3.17 2.40
CA ALA A 198 -19.44 2.06 1.58
C ALA A 198 -18.28 1.30 0.91
N THR A 199 -17.08 1.86 0.93
CA THR A 199 -15.90 1.31 0.27
C THR A 199 -14.73 1.29 1.24
N ASP A 200 -13.97 0.20 1.18
CA ASP A 200 -12.72 0.11 1.93
C ASP A 200 -11.71 1.14 1.42
N ARG A 201 -11.33 2.08 2.29
CA ARG A 201 -10.38 3.18 2.00
C ARG A 201 -8.92 2.74 2.16
N ARG A 202 -8.64 1.58 2.76
CA ARG A 202 -7.27 1.09 3.04
C ARG A 202 -6.42 0.95 1.77
N PRO A 203 -6.89 0.38 0.65
CA PRO A 203 -6.09 0.28 -0.58
C PRO A 203 -5.73 1.65 -1.18
N LEU A 204 -6.65 2.61 -1.10
CA LEU A 204 -6.43 3.97 -1.56
C LEU A 204 -5.36 4.67 -0.72
N VAL A 205 -5.49 4.60 0.61
CA VAL A 205 -4.51 5.19 1.53
C VAL A 205 -3.15 4.51 1.38
N ALA A 206 -3.11 3.19 1.21
CA ALA A 206 -1.86 2.47 0.92
C ALA A 206 -1.19 2.98 -0.36
N THR A 207 -1.95 3.29 -1.41
CA THR A 207 -1.40 3.86 -2.66
C THR A 207 -0.76 5.24 -2.41
N ILE A 208 -1.46 6.11 -1.68
CA ILE A 208 -0.96 7.45 -1.33
C ILE A 208 0.33 7.33 -0.50
N LEU A 209 0.35 6.47 0.53
CA LEU A 209 1.50 6.30 1.41
C LEU A 209 2.67 5.59 0.70
N ASN A 210 2.41 4.71 -0.25
CA ASN A 210 3.43 4.09 -1.09
C ASN A 210 4.17 5.15 -1.91
N GLU A 211 3.46 6.06 -2.58
CA GLU A 211 4.07 7.19 -3.30
C GLU A 211 4.85 8.08 -2.34
N ALA A 212 4.25 8.44 -1.21
CA ALA A 212 4.82 9.33 -0.20
C ALA A 212 6.10 8.77 0.46
N ALA A 213 6.16 7.47 0.75
CA ALA A 213 7.30 6.81 1.38
C ALA A 213 8.54 6.77 0.47
N GLN A 214 8.35 6.93 -0.84
CA GLN A 214 9.39 6.93 -1.85
C GLN A 214 9.89 8.34 -2.19
N ASP A 215 9.19 9.38 -1.75
CA ASP A 215 9.62 10.77 -1.96
C ASP A 215 10.95 11.05 -1.21
N PRO A 216 11.92 11.76 -1.82
CA PRO A 216 13.21 12.04 -1.17
C PRO A 216 13.12 12.88 0.11
N THR A 217 12.14 13.79 0.19
CA THR A 217 11.99 14.74 1.29
C THR A 217 11.05 14.20 2.37
N LEU A 218 9.88 13.71 1.94
CA LEU A 218 8.86 13.21 2.85
C LEU A 218 9.08 11.76 3.28
N GLY A 219 9.75 10.97 2.43
CA GLY A 219 9.90 9.54 2.60
C GLY A 219 10.37 9.12 3.99
N PRO A 220 11.38 9.75 4.61
CA PRO A 220 11.78 9.41 5.98
C PRO A 220 10.64 9.50 6.99
N VAL A 221 9.89 10.60 7.00
CA VAL A 221 8.78 10.84 7.94
C VAL A 221 7.66 9.82 7.74
N VAL A 222 7.27 9.57 6.48
CA VAL A 222 6.21 8.61 6.17
C VAL A 222 6.64 7.18 6.49
N ARG A 223 7.91 6.83 6.24
CA ARG A 223 8.44 5.53 6.65
C ARG A 223 8.36 5.39 8.16
N ASP A 224 8.79 6.37 8.94
CA ASP A 224 8.70 6.30 10.41
C ASP A 224 7.25 6.12 10.88
N GLU A 225 6.29 6.85 10.29
CA GLU A 225 4.85 6.64 10.58
C GLU A 225 4.36 5.23 10.20
N LEU A 226 4.74 4.70 9.03
CA LEU A 226 4.40 3.33 8.65
C LEU A 226 4.96 2.29 9.63
N LEU A 227 6.11 2.56 10.26
CA LEU A 227 6.66 1.70 11.31
C LEU A 227 5.83 1.79 12.59
N ASN A 228 5.44 3.00 13.01
CA ASN A 228 4.56 3.21 14.16
C ASN A 228 3.21 2.50 13.96
N TRP A 229 2.65 2.57 12.75
CA TRP A 229 1.39 1.93 12.40
C TRP A 229 1.48 0.40 12.41
N ALA A 230 2.59 -0.16 11.90
CA ALA A 230 2.86 -1.60 11.96
C ALA A 230 2.96 -2.13 13.40
N GLN A 231 3.43 -1.30 14.33
CA GLN A 231 3.55 -1.62 15.76
C GLN A 231 2.24 -1.40 16.54
N SER A 232 1.26 -0.72 15.94
CA SER A 232 -0.01 -0.41 16.60
C SER A 232 -0.91 -1.65 16.73
N SER A 233 -1.84 -1.61 17.68
CA SER A 233 -2.87 -2.65 17.84
C SER A 233 -3.97 -2.56 16.78
N SER A 234 -4.11 -1.42 16.10
CA SER A 234 -5.17 -1.15 15.11
C SER A 234 -5.06 -2.08 13.90
N LEU A 235 -6.10 -2.89 13.68
CA LEU A 235 -6.20 -3.78 12.53
C LEU A 235 -6.10 -2.97 11.22
N ASN A 236 -6.88 -1.90 11.08
CA ASN A 236 -6.93 -1.13 9.84
C ASN A 236 -5.58 -0.48 9.48
N LEU A 237 -4.86 0.04 10.48
CA LEU A 237 -3.52 0.61 10.25
C LEU A 237 -2.52 -0.48 9.86
N ALA A 238 -2.49 -1.61 10.57
CA ALA A 238 -1.61 -2.72 10.27
C ALA A 238 -1.88 -3.29 8.86
N THR A 239 -3.16 -3.51 8.49
CA THR A 239 -3.55 -3.94 7.14
C THR A 239 -3.10 -2.93 6.09
N THR A 240 -3.27 -1.63 6.33
CA THR A 240 -2.82 -0.59 5.39
C THR A 240 -1.30 -0.64 5.19
N VAL A 241 -0.51 -0.83 6.24
CA VAL A 241 0.96 -0.96 6.12
C VAL A 241 1.33 -2.23 5.33
N ALA A 242 0.64 -3.35 5.57
CA ALA A 242 0.85 -4.57 4.80
C ALA A 242 0.57 -4.34 3.30
N LEU A 243 -0.52 -3.65 2.96
CA LEU A 243 -0.85 -3.26 1.58
C LEU A 243 0.23 -2.35 0.95
N VAL A 244 0.79 -1.40 1.70
CA VAL A 244 1.94 -0.59 1.21
C VAL A 244 3.14 -1.49 0.89
N CYS A 245 3.41 -2.49 1.74
CA CYS A 245 4.50 -3.45 1.53
C CYS A 245 4.25 -4.42 0.36
N GLN A 246 3.03 -4.50 -0.18
CA GLN A 246 2.73 -5.24 -1.40
C GLN A 246 3.02 -4.44 -2.69
N MET A 247 3.37 -3.17 -2.57
CA MET A 247 3.60 -2.23 -3.68
C MET A 247 5.10 -1.95 -3.91
N THR A 248 5.39 -0.95 -4.75
CA THR A 248 6.76 -0.58 -5.17
C THR A 248 7.67 -0.14 -4.00
N PHE A 249 7.09 0.26 -2.86
CA PHE A 249 7.85 0.57 -1.64
C PHE A 249 8.77 -0.59 -1.21
N ALA A 250 8.28 -1.83 -1.22
CA ALA A 250 9.06 -3.00 -0.80
C ALA A 250 10.20 -3.33 -1.77
N GLU A 251 10.12 -2.84 -3.02
CA GLU A 251 11.17 -3.01 -4.03
C GLU A 251 12.33 -2.06 -3.79
N HIS A 252 12.00 -0.80 -3.51
CA HIS A 252 13.00 0.25 -3.27
C HIS A 252 13.59 0.18 -1.86
N TYR A 253 12.82 -0.32 -0.88
CA TYR A 253 13.22 -0.38 0.53
C TYR A 253 12.93 -1.75 1.17
N PRO A 254 13.47 -2.87 0.64
CA PRO A 254 13.10 -4.22 1.06
C PRO A 254 13.35 -4.49 2.55
N ARG A 255 14.49 -4.03 3.08
CA ARG A 255 14.80 -4.19 4.53
C ARG A 255 13.82 -3.44 5.43
N GLN A 256 13.36 -2.27 4.99
CA GLN A 256 12.40 -1.48 5.75
C GLN A 256 11.00 -2.12 5.69
N ALA A 257 10.58 -2.61 4.52
CA ALA A 257 9.34 -3.38 4.40
C ALA A 257 9.37 -4.63 5.30
N LEU A 258 10.46 -5.40 5.26
CA LEU A 258 10.64 -6.60 6.11
C LEU A 258 10.50 -6.28 7.60
N VAL A 259 11.12 -5.21 8.11
CA VAL A 259 10.96 -4.83 9.53
C VAL A 259 9.50 -4.58 9.88
N ARG A 260 8.73 -3.89 9.02
CA ARG A 260 7.29 -3.62 9.27
C ARG A 260 6.47 -4.90 9.23
N LEU A 261 6.72 -5.76 8.23
CA LEU A 261 6.07 -7.07 8.11
C LEU A 261 6.36 -7.95 9.32
N GLN A 262 7.58 -7.91 9.88
CA GLN A 262 7.92 -8.64 11.09
C GLN A 262 7.04 -8.26 12.27
N TRP A 263 6.72 -6.97 12.44
CA TRP A 263 5.82 -6.50 13.51
C TRP A 263 4.39 -6.99 13.30
N ILE A 264 3.89 -6.90 12.06
CA ILE A 264 2.52 -7.32 11.72
C ILE A 264 2.36 -8.84 11.87
N LEU A 265 3.31 -9.63 11.37
CA LEU A 265 3.27 -11.10 11.46
C LEU A 265 3.41 -11.62 12.91
N ARG A 266 3.88 -10.79 13.84
CA ARG A 266 3.99 -11.13 15.27
C ARG A 266 2.68 -10.93 16.03
N ARG A 267 1.63 -10.44 15.37
CA ARG A 267 0.31 -10.29 16.01
C ARG A 267 -0.20 -11.64 16.50
N PRO A 268 -0.79 -11.70 17.70
CA PRO A 268 -1.19 -12.98 18.31
C PRO A 268 -2.35 -13.64 17.56
N GLN A 269 -3.27 -12.85 17.03
CA GLN A 269 -4.37 -13.34 16.19
C GLN A 269 -3.91 -13.39 14.74
N ASP A 270 -4.29 -14.47 14.05
CA ASP A 270 -4.24 -14.52 12.59
C ASP A 270 -5.42 -13.71 12.03
N ASP A 271 -5.17 -12.42 11.81
CA ASP A 271 -6.15 -11.46 11.35
C ASP A 271 -5.85 -10.97 9.92
N GLU A 272 -6.74 -10.15 9.35
CA GLU A 272 -6.60 -9.63 7.98
C GLU A 272 -5.25 -8.92 7.75
N ALA A 273 -4.66 -8.30 8.77
CA ALA A 273 -3.35 -7.67 8.64
C ALA A 273 -2.24 -8.71 8.51
N VAL A 274 -2.31 -9.83 9.25
CA VAL A 274 -1.39 -10.96 9.11
C VAL A 274 -1.49 -11.54 7.70
N THR A 275 -2.71 -11.85 7.21
CA THR A 275 -2.91 -12.37 5.85
C THR A 275 -2.35 -11.42 4.78
N ALA A 276 -2.59 -10.11 4.91
CA ALA A 276 -2.04 -9.12 3.98
C ALA A 276 -0.51 -9.03 4.05
N ALA A 277 0.09 -9.23 5.24
CA ALA A 277 1.53 -9.23 5.42
C ALA A 277 2.19 -10.49 4.83
N GLU A 278 1.54 -11.65 4.95
CA GLU A 278 1.98 -12.89 4.30
C GLU A 278 1.99 -12.75 2.78
N GLU A 279 0.95 -12.14 2.20
CA GLU A 279 0.90 -11.84 0.77
C GLU A 279 2.04 -10.87 0.35
N ALA A 280 2.38 -9.90 1.19
CA ALA A 280 3.53 -9.02 0.94
C ALA A 280 4.84 -9.81 0.93
N VAL A 281 5.06 -10.69 1.91
CA VAL A 281 6.25 -11.57 1.95
C VAL A 281 6.31 -12.45 0.70
N ARG A 282 5.19 -13.06 0.29
CA ARG A 282 5.08 -13.89 -0.91
C ARG A 282 5.47 -13.11 -2.18
N ARG A 283 4.98 -11.88 -2.33
CA ARG A 283 5.34 -11.00 -3.47
C ARG A 283 6.80 -10.58 -3.47
N MET A 284 7.37 -10.34 -2.29
CA MET A 284 8.80 -10.03 -2.16
C MET A 284 9.65 -11.26 -2.50
N ALA A 285 9.23 -12.44 -2.08
CA ALA A 285 9.90 -13.70 -2.31
C ALA A 285 9.84 -14.14 -3.78
N ALA A 286 8.74 -13.87 -4.48
CA ALA A 286 8.56 -14.17 -5.90
C ALA A 286 9.55 -13.45 -6.84
N ARG A 287 10.45 -12.59 -6.31
CA ARG A 287 11.43 -11.84 -7.08
C ARG A 287 12.83 -12.39 -6.83
N PRO A 288 13.56 -12.84 -7.86
CA PRO A 288 14.84 -13.54 -7.67
C PRO A 288 15.91 -12.75 -6.90
N SER A 289 16.02 -11.44 -7.15
CA SER A 289 17.07 -10.59 -6.56
C SER A 289 16.81 -10.24 -5.07
N PRO A 290 15.62 -9.72 -4.68
CA PRO A 290 15.29 -9.49 -3.28
C PRO A 290 15.20 -10.76 -2.42
N LEU A 291 14.76 -11.88 -3.00
CA LEU A 291 14.62 -13.16 -2.29
C LEU A 291 15.92 -13.57 -1.62
N VAL A 292 16.99 -13.69 -2.40
CA VAL A 292 18.28 -14.23 -1.93
C VAL A 292 19.01 -13.21 -1.05
N LYS A 293 18.92 -11.91 -1.37
CA LYS A 293 19.72 -10.88 -0.70
C LYS A 293 19.13 -10.39 0.62
N ASP A 294 17.81 -10.22 0.69
CA ASP A 294 17.16 -9.54 1.81
C ASP A 294 16.10 -10.41 2.51
N VAL A 295 15.21 -11.08 1.76
CA VAL A 295 14.08 -11.83 2.34
C VAL A 295 14.56 -13.10 3.05
N TRP A 296 15.31 -13.97 2.35
CA TRP A 296 15.74 -15.27 2.89
C TRP A 296 16.57 -15.13 4.18
N PRO A 297 17.63 -14.29 4.24
CA PRO A 297 18.40 -14.14 5.47
C PRO A 297 17.59 -13.55 6.63
N ALA A 298 16.66 -12.64 6.34
CA ALA A 298 15.80 -12.05 7.36
C ALA A 298 14.83 -13.09 7.95
N VAL A 299 14.13 -13.83 7.09
CA VAL A 299 13.14 -14.84 7.49
C VAL A 299 13.82 -15.99 8.24
N THR A 300 14.94 -16.53 7.74
CA THR A 300 15.69 -17.59 8.43
C THR A 300 16.20 -17.11 9.78
N ARG A 301 16.71 -15.87 9.88
CA ARG A 301 17.11 -15.31 11.18
C ARG A 301 15.93 -15.26 12.16
N TRP A 302 14.80 -14.73 11.74
CA TRP A 302 13.63 -14.60 12.62
C TRP A 302 13.06 -15.96 13.06
N ALA A 303 12.96 -16.91 12.12
CA ALA A 303 12.37 -18.21 12.37
C ALA A 303 13.29 -19.11 13.21
N VAL A 304 14.57 -19.20 12.84
CA VAL A 304 15.52 -20.16 13.41
C VAL A 304 16.31 -19.57 14.57
N LYS A 305 16.94 -18.41 14.36
CA LYS A 305 17.84 -17.82 15.36
C LYS A 305 17.07 -17.14 16.49
N ASP A 306 16.06 -16.34 16.12
CA ASP A 306 15.29 -15.55 17.09
C ASP A 306 14.06 -16.33 17.60
N GLY A 307 13.68 -17.44 16.95
CA GLY A 307 12.55 -18.28 17.35
C GLY A 307 11.20 -17.57 17.33
N MET A 308 11.03 -16.54 16.49
CA MET A 308 9.85 -15.68 16.47
C MET A 308 8.72 -16.27 15.62
N LEU A 309 7.47 -16.13 16.11
CA LEU A 309 6.26 -16.44 15.35
C LEU A 309 6.23 -15.74 13.98
N SER A 310 6.66 -14.47 13.93
CA SER A 310 6.73 -13.72 12.67
C SER A 310 7.67 -14.34 11.66
N GLY A 311 8.77 -14.95 12.11
CA GLY A 311 9.69 -15.69 11.25
C GLY A 311 9.04 -16.96 10.69
N ARG A 312 8.31 -17.71 11.52
CA ARG A 312 7.62 -18.94 11.12
C ARG A 312 6.50 -18.67 10.11
N ARG A 313 5.67 -17.65 10.36
CA ARG A 313 4.65 -17.19 9.40
C ARG A 313 5.25 -16.67 8.09
N ALA A 314 6.28 -15.82 8.18
CA ALA A 314 6.98 -15.34 6.99
C ALA A 314 7.59 -16.49 6.17
N PHE A 315 8.14 -17.50 6.85
CA PHE A 315 8.67 -18.70 6.22
C PHE A 315 7.57 -19.45 5.47
N LEU A 316 6.46 -19.76 6.14
CA LEU A 316 5.31 -20.44 5.52
C LEU A 316 4.75 -19.67 4.32
N ALA A 317 4.61 -18.35 4.43
CA ALA A 317 4.15 -17.50 3.32
C ALA A 317 5.09 -17.55 2.10
N MET A 318 6.40 -17.58 2.36
CA MET A 318 7.44 -17.67 1.33
C MET A 318 7.46 -19.05 0.65
N VAL A 319 7.26 -20.13 1.41
CA VAL A 319 7.30 -21.50 0.86
C VAL A 319 5.94 -22.02 0.39
N ASP A 320 4.85 -21.30 0.60
CA ASP A 320 3.54 -21.69 0.13
C ASP A 320 3.46 -21.56 -1.40
N PRO A 321 3.14 -22.63 -2.14
CA PRO A 321 3.06 -22.59 -3.60
C PRO A 321 1.80 -21.92 -4.18
N ARG A 322 0.87 -21.42 -3.36
CA ARG A 322 -0.39 -20.82 -3.86
C ARG A 322 -0.27 -19.30 -4.06
N PRO A 323 -0.98 -18.68 -5.02
CA PRO A 323 -1.78 -19.29 -6.07
C PRO A 323 -0.93 -19.87 -7.23
N SER A 324 0.37 -19.60 -7.29
CA SER A 324 1.26 -20.08 -8.36
C SER A 324 2.51 -20.79 -7.83
N TYR A 325 2.75 -21.98 -8.35
CA TYR A 325 3.92 -22.81 -8.01
C TYR A 325 5.24 -22.26 -8.57
N SER A 326 5.22 -21.24 -9.45
CA SER A 326 6.41 -20.73 -10.14
C SER A 326 7.53 -20.31 -9.19
N HIS A 327 7.19 -19.50 -8.17
CA HIS A 327 8.16 -19.03 -7.18
C HIS A 327 8.78 -20.20 -6.41
N LEU A 328 7.96 -21.17 -5.97
CA LEU A 328 8.46 -22.33 -5.25
C LEU A 328 9.39 -23.19 -6.13
N LYS A 329 9.10 -23.35 -7.42
CA LYS A 329 10.01 -24.07 -8.34
C LYS A 329 11.37 -23.41 -8.42
N GLU A 330 11.42 -22.09 -8.53
CA GLU A 330 12.67 -21.32 -8.55
C GLU A 330 13.44 -21.48 -7.24
N LEU A 331 12.75 -21.39 -6.10
CA LEU A 331 13.35 -21.60 -4.79
C LEU A 331 13.94 -23.01 -4.66
N LEU A 332 13.20 -24.04 -5.09
CA LEU A 332 13.66 -25.43 -5.07
C LEU A 332 14.85 -25.65 -6.00
N ALA A 333 14.87 -25.03 -7.18
CA ALA A 333 16.02 -25.09 -8.09
C ALA A 333 17.27 -24.45 -7.46
N VAL A 334 17.14 -23.32 -6.76
CA VAL A 334 18.24 -22.70 -6.03
C VAL A 334 18.70 -23.58 -4.86
N ALA A 335 17.77 -24.23 -4.15
CA ALA A 335 18.10 -25.16 -3.07
C ALA A 335 18.78 -26.45 -3.56
N ASP A 336 18.50 -26.87 -4.79
CA ASP A 336 19.17 -28.01 -5.43
C ASP A 336 20.62 -27.66 -5.80
N ASP A 337 20.84 -26.45 -6.33
CA ASP A 337 22.18 -25.94 -6.71
C ASP A 337 23.04 -25.53 -5.49
N LYS A 338 22.42 -25.03 -4.42
CA LYS A 338 23.11 -24.47 -3.25
C LYS A 338 22.79 -25.22 -1.95
N PRO A 339 23.72 -26.05 -1.44
CA PRO A 339 23.53 -26.79 -0.19
C PRO A 339 23.22 -25.91 1.03
N GLU A 340 23.76 -24.69 1.06
CA GLU A 340 23.49 -23.72 2.13
C GLU A 340 22.01 -23.32 2.18
N VAL A 341 21.39 -23.05 1.02
CA VAL A 341 19.97 -22.70 0.93
C VAL A 341 19.11 -23.89 1.32
N ARG A 342 19.50 -25.10 0.91
CA ARG A 342 18.84 -26.34 1.33
C ARG A 342 18.87 -26.53 2.84
N GLY A 343 20.03 -26.34 3.48
CA GLY A 343 20.18 -26.43 4.93
C GLY A 343 19.28 -25.43 5.65
N MET A 344 19.29 -24.17 5.21
CA MET A 344 18.43 -23.13 5.78
C MET A 344 16.93 -23.45 5.63
N LEU A 345 16.52 -24.02 4.49
CA LEU A 345 15.13 -24.44 4.26
C LEU A 345 14.71 -25.53 5.26
N LEU A 346 15.57 -26.53 5.51
CA LEU A 346 15.32 -27.59 6.47
C LEU A 346 15.28 -27.07 7.90
N ASP A 347 16.19 -26.19 8.27
CA ASP A 347 16.23 -25.59 9.61
C ASP A 347 15.02 -24.70 9.87
N ALA A 348 14.54 -23.96 8.86
CA ALA A 348 13.33 -23.17 8.97
C ALA A 348 12.06 -24.04 9.08
N TRP A 349 11.98 -25.14 8.32
CA TRP A 349 10.92 -26.14 8.49
C TRP A 349 10.94 -26.76 9.89
N ARG A 350 12.13 -27.11 10.40
CA ARG A 350 12.29 -27.63 11.77
C ARG A 350 11.79 -26.65 12.82
N ALA A 351 12.18 -25.38 12.70
CA ALA A 351 11.77 -24.34 13.64
C ALA A 351 10.26 -24.04 13.56
N THR A 352 9.64 -24.23 12.39
CA THR A 352 8.21 -24.00 12.15
C THR A 352 7.37 -25.16 12.67
N LEU A 353 7.74 -26.41 12.38
CA LEU A 353 7.01 -27.60 12.83
C LEU A 353 7.14 -27.88 14.34
N ALA A 354 8.02 -27.16 15.03
CA ALA A 354 8.12 -27.18 16.48
C ALA A 354 7.16 -26.22 17.19
N ASP A 355 6.38 -25.41 16.45
CA ASP A 355 5.45 -24.42 16.99
C ASP A 355 4.01 -24.72 16.61
N GLU A 356 3.24 -25.13 17.61
CA GLU A 356 1.83 -25.47 17.45
C GLU A 356 0.97 -24.29 16.97
N MET A 357 1.42 -23.04 17.16
CA MET A 357 0.68 -21.85 16.70
C MET A 357 0.54 -21.75 15.18
N VAL A 358 1.37 -22.46 14.42
CA VAL A 358 1.36 -22.42 12.95
C VAL A 358 1.07 -23.79 12.33
N ASP A 359 0.56 -24.74 13.13
CA ASP A 359 0.32 -26.12 12.68
C ASP A 359 -0.67 -26.20 11.52
N GLY A 360 -1.74 -25.39 11.55
CA GLY A 360 -2.77 -25.38 10.51
C GLY A 360 -2.20 -24.91 9.17
N GLU A 361 -1.45 -23.82 9.20
CA GLU A 361 -0.78 -23.21 8.06
C GLU A 361 0.32 -24.12 7.53
N ALA A 362 1.16 -24.67 8.40
CA ALA A 362 2.20 -25.64 8.04
C ALA A 362 1.61 -26.88 7.35
N ARG A 363 0.50 -27.41 7.87
CA ARG A 363 -0.23 -28.52 7.27
C ARG A 363 -0.74 -28.17 5.87
N ALA A 364 -1.32 -26.99 5.70
CA ALA A 364 -1.83 -26.53 4.41
C ALA A 364 -0.70 -26.42 3.37
N VAL A 365 0.45 -25.85 3.75
CA VAL A 365 1.62 -25.72 2.87
C VAL A 365 2.21 -27.08 2.49
N LEU A 366 2.43 -27.98 3.46
CA LEU A 366 2.92 -29.33 3.19
C LEU A 366 1.98 -30.11 2.26
N THR A 367 0.67 -29.96 2.43
CA THR A 367 -0.33 -30.57 1.56
C THR A 367 -0.25 -30.00 0.14
N ALA A 368 -0.07 -28.69 0.01
CA ALA A 368 0.09 -28.04 -1.28
C ALA A 368 1.39 -28.46 -2.00
N TRP A 369 2.48 -28.68 -1.27
CA TRP A 369 3.71 -29.28 -1.83
C TRP A 369 3.46 -30.68 -2.38
N ALA A 370 2.79 -31.54 -1.60
CA ALA A 370 2.44 -32.89 -2.03
C ALA A 370 1.51 -32.88 -3.26
N TYR A 371 0.56 -31.95 -3.31
CA TYR A 371 -0.30 -31.76 -4.48
C TYR A 371 0.48 -31.29 -5.72
N GLY A 372 1.46 -30.40 -5.52
CA GLY A 372 2.37 -29.96 -6.57
C GLY A 372 3.16 -31.11 -7.19
N ILE A 373 3.59 -32.10 -6.39
CA ILE A 373 4.22 -33.34 -6.89
C ILE A 373 3.19 -34.18 -7.65
N ALA A 374 2.02 -34.42 -7.05
CA ALA A 374 0.97 -35.27 -7.62
C ALA A 374 0.47 -34.80 -9.00
N THR A 375 0.50 -33.49 -9.24
CA THR A 375 0.09 -32.88 -10.51
C THR A 375 1.24 -32.71 -11.51
N GLY A 376 2.46 -33.13 -11.15
CA GLY A 376 3.66 -32.91 -11.98
C GLY A 376 4.07 -31.44 -12.08
N THR A 377 3.53 -30.57 -11.22
CA THR A 377 3.85 -29.14 -11.23
C THR A 377 5.21 -28.91 -10.60
N LEU A 378 5.53 -29.56 -9.47
CA LEU A 378 6.83 -29.45 -8.81
C LEU A 378 7.79 -30.57 -9.25
N PRO A 379 9.13 -30.34 -9.21
CA PRO A 379 10.11 -31.39 -9.49
C PRO A 379 9.98 -32.53 -8.48
N GLU A 380 9.55 -33.70 -8.91
CA GLU A 380 9.24 -34.83 -8.02
C GLU A 380 10.45 -35.26 -7.18
N SER A 381 11.61 -35.46 -7.80
CA SER A 381 12.81 -35.97 -7.12
C SER A 381 13.26 -35.07 -5.97
N THR A 382 13.51 -33.79 -6.25
CA THR A 382 14.01 -32.79 -5.29
C THR A 382 12.98 -32.52 -4.20
N THR A 383 11.70 -32.35 -4.57
CA THR A 383 10.64 -32.02 -3.61
C THR A 383 10.34 -33.21 -2.69
N LEU A 384 10.29 -34.44 -3.22
CA LEU A 384 10.05 -35.65 -2.43
C LEU A 384 11.22 -35.94 -1.47
N GLU A 385 12.45 -35.67 -1.88
CA GLU A 385 13.61 -35.80 -1.00
C GLU A 385 13.56 -34.79 0.16
N LEU A 386 13.24 -33.53 -0.12
CA LEU A 386 13.07 -32.52 0.93
C LEU A 386 11.93 -32.86 1.89
N LEU A 387 10.76 -33.23 1.36
CA LEU A 387 9.63 -33.68 2.18
C LEU A 387 10.01 -34.90 3.03
N HIS A 388 10.75 -35.85 2.47
CA HIS A 388 11.23 -37.00 3.23
C HIS A 388 12.14 -36.59 4.39
N GLN A 389 13.10 -35.69 4.15
CA GLN A 389 13.98 -35.18 5.20
C GLN A 389 13.19 -34.43 6.28
N ILE A 390 12.19 -33.63 5.90
CA ILE A 390 11.30 -32.93 6.84
C ILE A 390 10.51 -33.95 7.69
N VAL A 391 9.89 -34.94 7.04
CA VAL A 391 9.08 -35.98 7.69
C VAL A 391 9.91 -36.80 8.68
N GLN A 392 11.11 -37.25 8.30
CA GLN A 392 11.97 -38.06 9.16
C GLN A 392 12.30 -37.40 10.50
N HIS A 393 12.48 -36.07 10.50
CA HIS A 393 12.85 -35.33 11.71
C HIS A 393 11.64 -34.93 12.56
N HIS A 394 10.41 -35.04 12.04
CA HIS A 394 9.20 -34.51 12.67
C HIS A 394 8.00 -35.48 12.60
N LEU A 395 8.24 -36.79 12.65
CA LEU A 395 7.19 -37.80 12.56
C LEU A 395 6.03 -37.58 13.55
N THR A 396 6.31 -37.03 14.73
CA THR A 396 5.32 -36.76 15.78
C THR A 396 4.65 -35.39 15.67
N ALA A 397 5.11 -34.50 14.79
CA ALA A 397 4.48 -33.19 14.63
C ALA A 397 3.11 -33.35 13.98
N SER A 398 2.10 -32.64 14.50
CA SER A 398 0.71 -32.70 14.02
C SER A 398 0.58 -32.48 12.49
N PRO A 399 1.27 -31.49 11.87
CA PRO A 399 1.18 -31.27 10.43
C PRO A 399 1.72 -32.43 9.60
N VAL A 400 2.79 -33.08 10.06
CA VAL A 400 3.43 -34.22 9.40
C VAL A 400 2.59 -35.47 9.55
N SER A 401 2.04 -35.70 10.75
CA SER A 401 1.09 -36.80 10.97
C SER A 401 -0.15 -36.62 10.10
N ALA A 402 -0.70 -35.41 10.00
CA ALA A 402 -1.82 -35.15 9.11
C ALA A 402 -1.48 -35.43 7.63
N LEU A 403 -0.30 -35.04 7.17
CA LEU A 403 0.15 -35.33 5.80
C LEU A 403 0.21 -36.84 5.52
N LEU A 404 0.70 -37.63 6.48
CA LEU A 404 0.93 -39.07 6.34
C LEU A 404 -0.31 -39.94 6.56
N TYR A 405 -1.20 -39.54 7.48
CA TYR A 405 -2.27 -40.39 8.00
C TYR A 405 -3.68 -39.85 7.73
N ASP A 406 -3.86 -38.56 7.43
CA ASP A 406 -5.20 -37.98 7.40
C ASP A 406 -5.97 -38.34 6.11
N THR A 407 -7.00 -39.18 6.26
CA THR A 407 -7.97 -39.54 5.23
C THR A 407 -9.19 -38.60 5.20
N ASN A 408 -9.28 -37.63 6.12
CA ASN A 408 -10.39 -36.67 6.20
C ASN A 408 -9.93 -35.29 5.69
N VAL A 409 -9.99 -35.10 4.37
CA VAL A 409 -10.09 -33.76 3.79
C VAL A 409 -11.59 -33.50 3.61
N LEU A 410 -12.12 -32.52 4.35
CA LEU A 410 -13.53 -32.09 4.32
C LEU A 410 -13.91 -31.30 3.06
N GLU A 411 -13.03 -31.22 2.05
CA GLU A 411 -13.30 -30.61 0.76
C GLU A 411 -13.23 -31.69 -0.34
N PRO A 412 -14.11 -31.64 -1.36
CA PRO A 412 -14.10 -32.61 -2.45
C PRO A 412 -12.77 -32.48 -3.21
N GLU A 413 -11.89 -33.46 -3.04
CA GLU A 413 -10.58 -33.45 -3.68
C GLU A 413 -10.71 -33.57 -5.21
N PRO A 414 -10.05 -32.67 -5.98
CA PRO A 414 -10.10 -32.75 -7.44
C PRO A 414 -9.37 -33.98 -8.00
N HIS A 415 -8.39 -34.56 -7.28
CA HIS A 415 -7.60 -35.73 -7.71
C HIS A 415 -7.13 -36.65 -6.55
N PRO A 416 -8.03 -37.47 -5.96
CA PRO A 416 -7.73 -38.28 -4.77
C PRO A 416 -6.61 -39.33 -4.99
N GLY A 417 -6.35 -39.74 -6.23
CA GLY A 417 -5.31 -40.74 -6.54
C GLY A 417 -3.87 -40.21 -6.45
N GLY A 418 -3.66 -38.92 -6.74
CA GLY A 418 -2.32 -38.34 -6.81
C GLY A 418 -1.68 -38.11 -5.44
N LEU A 419 -2.45 -37.55 -4.50
CA LEU A 419 -1.98 -37.37 -3.11
C LEU A 419 -1.75 -38.70 -2.40
N ALA A 420 -2.62 -39.71 -2.64
CA ALA A 420 -2.43 -41.05 -2.11
C ALA A 420 -1.12 -41.71 -2.60
N HIS A 421 -0.71 -41.42 -3.84
CA HIS A 421 0.56 -41.88 -4.39
C HIS A 421 1.76 -41.23 -3.67
N VAL A 422 1.77 -39.90 -3.54
CA VAL A 422 2.84 -39.16 -2.84
C VAL A 422 2.96 -39.59 -1.38
N ARG A 423 1.83 -39.76 -0.69
CA ARG A 423 1.80 -40.31 0.68
C ARG A 423 2.43 -41.69 0.79
N ARG A 424 2.13 -42.59 -0.16
CA ARG A 424 2.70 -43.93 -0.21
C ARG A 424 4.22 -43.88 -0.40
N LEU A 425 4.72 -43.02 -1.28
CA LEU A 425 6.16 -42.84 -1.50
C LEU A 425 6.87 -42.33 -0.24
N LEU A 426 6.29 -41.33 0.45
CA LEU A 426 6.83 -40.83 1.72
C LEU A 426 6.84 -41.94 2.78
N TRP A 427 5.75 -42.69 2.92
CA TRP A 427 5.64 -43.83 3.83
C TRP A 427 6.70 -44.91 3.60
N GLN A 428 6.87 -45.32 2.34
CA GLN A 428 7.87 -46.33 1.96
C GLN A 428 9.27 -45.88 2.35
N ARG A 429 9.64 -44.62 2.05
CA ARG A 429 10.98 -44.10 2.39
C ARG A 429 11.24 -44.00 3.90
N VAL A 430 10.23 -43.66 4.69
CA VAL A 430 10.35 -43.63 6.16
C VAL A 430 10.62 -45.03 6.73
N HIS A 431 10.04 -46.08 6.12
CA HIS A 431 10.16 -47.45 6.62
C HIS A 431 11.37 -48.22 6.06
N THR A 432 11.88 -47.83 4.88
CA THR A 432 13.11 -48.42 4.32
C THR A 432 14.39 -47.86 4.92
N THR A 433 14.33 -46.74 5.65
CA THR A 433 15.47 -46.11 6.33
C THR A 433 15.57 -46.44 7.83
N GLY A 434 14.71 -47.33 8.34
CA GLY A 434 14.87 -47.90 9.69
C GLY A 434 16.16 -48.74 9.79
N PRO A 435 16.81 -48.82 10.96
CA PRO A 435 18.05 -49.59 11.10
C PRO A 435 17.79 -51.02 10.65
N SER A 436 18.64 -51.51 9.74
CA SER A 436 18.63 -52.92 9.36
C SER A 436 18.66 -53.77 10.63
N PRO A 437 17.77 -54.75 10.80
CA PRO A 437 17.93 -55.70 11.89
C PRO A 437 19.27 -56.38 11.62
N THR A 438 20.27 -56.08 12.46
CA THR A 438 21.45 -56.92 12.59
C THR A 438 20.97 -58.34 12.66
N ARG A 439 21.26 -59.12 11.60
CA ARG A 439 21.17 -60.57 11.63
C ARG A 439 21.93 -61.00 12.88
N ALA A 440 21.21 -61.42 13.90
CA ALA A 440 21.76 -62.32 14.89
C ALA A 440 22.12 -63.59 14.12
N GLU A 441 23.42 -63.74 13.85
CA GLU A 441 24.02 -65.01 13.45
C GLU A 441 23.82 -66.05 14.56
N CYS A 442 23.82 -67.30 14.11
CA CYS A 442 23.46 -68.54 14.80
C CYS A 442 24.04 -68.78 16.20
#